data_AF-A0A3M1MQC7-F1
#
_entry.id   AF-A0A3M1MQC7-F1
#
_cell.length_a   1.000
_cell.length_b   1.000
_cell.length_c   1.000
_cell.angle_alpha   90.00
_cell.angle_beta   90.00
_cell.angle_gamma   90.00
#
_symmetry.space_group_name_H-M   'P 1'
#
loop_
_entity.id
_entity.type
_entity.pdbx_description
1 polymer ?
#
loop_
_entity_poly.entity_id
_entity_poly.type
_entity_poly.pdbx_seq_one_letter_code
_entity_poly.pdbx_strand_id
1 'polypeptide(L)' 'GGIQVCGNAQNCVAVCPKEIPLTTSIARAGRAATVYSLKKCLER' A
#
# COMPACT_ATOMS: atom_id res chain seq x y z
N GLY A 1 6.96 9.29 5.08
CA GLY A 1 7.44 7.91 4.84
C GLY A 1 6.27 6.94 4.97
N GLY A 2 6.40 5.70 4.48
CA GLY A 2 5.34 4.67 4.52
C GLY A 2 4.68 4.41 3.17
N ILE A 3 3.44 3.93 3.16
CA ILE A 3 2.72 3.53 1.92
C ILE A 3 2.57 4.66 0.89
N GLN A 4 2.56 5.91 1.36
CA GLN A 4 2.43 7.11 0.53
C GLN A 4 3.65 7.40 -0.35
N VAL A 5 4.82 6.84 -0.03
CA VAL A 5 6.06 7.00 -0.82
C VAL A 5 6.35 5.77 -1.70
N CYS A 6 5.41 4.82 -1.78
CA CYS A 6 5.56 3.67 -2.65
C CYS A 6 5.49 4.09 -4.13
N GLY A 7 6.63 4.03 -4.83
CA GLY A 7 6.72 4.35 -6.27
C GLY A 7 6.24 3.24 -7.21
N ASN A 8 5.71 2.13 -6.68
CA ASN A 8 5.24 0.99 -7.46
C ASN A 8 6.25 0.40 -8.47
N ALA A 9 7.55 0.41 -8.13
CA ALA A 9 8.61 -0.16 -8.97
C ALA A 9 8.59 -1.71 -9.04
N GLN A 10 7.80 -2.38 -8.20
CA GLN A 10 7.64 -3.84 -8.13
C GLN A 10 8.91 -4.65 -7.81
N ASN A 11 10.03 -4.00 -7.50
CA ASN A 11 11.25 -4.66 -7.06
C ASN A 11 11.02 -5.60 -5.86
N CYS A 12 10.12 -5.22 -4.95
CA CYS A 12 9.77 -6.05 -3.79
C CYS A 12 9.17 -7.42 -4.16
N VAL A 13 8.47 -7.56 -5.28
CA VAL A 13 7.98 -8.86 -5.77
C VAL A 13 9.10 -9.61 -6.49
N ALA A 14 9.88 -8.93 -7.32
CA ALA A 14 10.97 -9.54 -8.09
C ALA A 14 12.08 -10.16 -7.21
N VAL A 15 12.36 -9.55 -6.06
CA VAL A 15 13.46 -9.99 -5.16
C VAL A 15 12.99 -10.90 -4.03
N CYS A 16 11.69 -11.13 -3.86
CA CYS A 16 11.18 -11.81 -2.67
C CYS A 16 11.54 -13.31 -2.70
N PRO A 17 12.38 -13.82 -1.78
CA PRO A 17 12.79 -15.22 -1.75
C PRO A 17 11.69 -16.17 -1.25
N LYS A 18 10.55 -15.62 -0.80
CA LYS A 18 9.40 -16.35 -0.28
C LYS A 18 8.19 -16.29 -1.20
N GLU A 19 8.31 -15.57 -2.32
CA GLU A 19 7.25 -15.44 -3.34
C GLU A 19 5.88 -15.04 -2.79
N ILE A 20 5.88 -14.26 -1.69
CA ILE A 20 4.63 -13.76 -1.12
C ILE A 20 4.08 -12.61 -1.96
N PRO A 21 2.75 -12.45 -2.05
CA PRO A 21 2.12 -11.42 -2.86
C PRO A 21 2.22 -10.03 -2.19
N LEU A 22 3.43 -9.47 -2.15
CA LEU A 22 3.74 -8.19 -1.50
C LEU A 22 2.94 -7.02 -2.09
N THR A 23 2.80 -6.95 -3.41
CA THR A 23 2.00 -5.90 -4.09
C THR A 23 0.54 -5.92 -3.66
N THR A 24 -0.06 -7.10 -3.48
CA THR A 24 -1.46 -7.24 -3.04
C THR A 24 -1.64 -6.75 -1.61
N SER A 25 -0.72 -7.13 -0.71
CA SER A 25 -0.75 -6.70 0.69
C SER A 25 -0.56 -5.18 0.83
N ILE A 26 0.38 -4.62 0.08
CA ILE A 26 0.67 -3.19 0.00
C ILE A 26 -0.55 -2.42 -0.55
N ALA A 27 -1.18 -2.92 -1.62
CA ALA A 27 -2.37 -2.32 -2.19
C ALA A 27 -3.57 -2.33 -1.21
N ARG A 28 -3.75 -3.42 -0.46
CA ARG A 28 -4.75 -3.48 0.62
C ARG A 28 -4.50 -2.42 1.70
N ALA A 29 -3.27 -2.30 2.17
CA ALA A 29 -2.90 -1.28 3.15
C ALA A 29 -3.10 0.15 2.60
N GLY A 30 -2.73 0.38 1.35
CA GLY A 30 -2.94 1.65 0.64
C GLY A 30 -4.42 2.02 0.59
N ARG A 31 -5.29 1.10 0.17
CA ARG A 31 -6.75 1.32 0.15
C ARG A 31 -7.30 1.65 1.54
N ALA A 32 -6.88 0.91 2.57
CA ALA A 32 -7.32 1.18 3.94
C ALA A 32 -6.92 2.59 4.40
N ALA A 33 -5.69 3.01 4.12
CA ALA A 33 -5.21 4.36 4.43
C ALA A 33 -5.97 5.44 3.65
N THR A 34 -6.26 5.21 2.36
CA THR A 34 -7.06 6.12 1.53
C THR A 34 -8.48 6.25 2.08
N VAL A 35 -9.15 5.13 2.35
CA VAL A 35 -10.52 5.13 2.90
C VAL A 35 -10.57 5.84 4.24
N TYR A 36 -9.61 5.56 5.14
CA TYR A 36 -9.53 6.26 6.42
C TYR A 36 -9.34 7.78 6.23
N SER A 37 -8.46 8.17 5.30
CA SER A 37 -8.20 9.60 5.02
C SER A 37 -9.42 10.30 4.44
N LEU A 38 -10.13 9.66 3.51
CA LEU A 38 -11.37 10.17 2.91
C LEU A 38 -12.47 10.29 3.96
N LYS A 39 -12.67 9.25 4.76
CA LYS A 39 -13.66 9.25 5.85
C LYS A 39 -13.39 10.39 6.82
N LYS A 40 -12.15 10.51 7.28
CA LYS A 40 -11.72 11.59 8.17
C LYS A 40 -11.83 12.98 7.54
N CYS A 41 -11.69 13.10 6.22
CA CYS A 41 -11.87 14.36 5.52
C CYS A 41 -13.35 14.76 5.40
N LEU A 42 -14.26 13.78 5.28
CA LEU A 42 -15.70 14.02 5.14
C LEU A 42 -16.41 14.18 6.49
N GLU A 43 -15.83 13.63 7.56
CA GLU A 43 -16.27 13.83 8.95
C GLU A 43 -15.74 15.16 9.56
N ARG A 44 -15.08 16.00 8.76
CA ARG A 44 -14.61 17.33 9.15
C ARG A 44 -15.56 18.43 8.74
#